data_AF-G4Z066-F1
#
_entry.id   AF-G4Z066-F1
#
_cell.length_a   1.000
_cell.length_b   1.000
_cell.length_c   1.000
_cell.angle_alpha   90.00
_cell.angle_beta   90.00
_cell.angle_gamma   90.00
#
_symmetry.space_group_name_H-M   'P 1'
#
loop_
_entity.id
_entity.type
_entity.pdbx_description
1 polymer ?
#
loop_
_entity_poly.entity_id
_entity_poly.type
_entity_poly.pdbx_seq_one_letter_code
_entity_poly.pdbx_strand_id
1 'polypeptide(L)'
;MSLLTWMRTYGPSTWNVNTIAEAVDIVNRTNNALERFNRTLNESFTTSHPSLLTFVDVIKTKSQNYVDLIEDIRHQRQQPPDHANLARVEVPDDYLRFEPEPTQE
;
A
#
# COMPACT_ATOMS: atom_id res chain seq x y z
N MET A 1 9.39 6.80 -16.10
CA MET A 1 8.34 7.83 -16.04
C MET A 1 8.37 8.43 -14.65
N SER A 2 8.50 9.76 -14.51
CA SER A 2 8.57 10.40 -13.19
C SER A 2 7.18 10.67 -12.63
N LEU A 3 7.07 10.68 -11.30
CA LEU A 3 5.85 11.05 -10.54
C LEU A 3 5.20 12.36 -11.02
N LEU A 4 6.01 13.29 -11.52
CA LEU A 4 5.56 14.59 -12.00
C LEU A 4 4.59 14.49 -13.19
N THR A 5 4.79 13.52 -14.09
CA THR A 5 3.92 13.34 -15.26
C THR A 5 2.53 12.85 -14.86
N TRP A 6 2.44 11.95 -13.88
CA TRP A 6 1.17 11.43 -13.38
C TRP A 6 0.36 12.52 -12.67
N MET A 7 0.99 13.28 -11.76
CA MET A 7 0.29 14.34 -11.02
C MET A 7 -0.19 15.50 -11.90
N ARG A 8 0.49 15.79 -13.02
CA ARG A 8 0.05 16.82 -13.99
C ARG A 8 -1.12 16.36 -14.87
N THR A 9 -1.19 15.06 -15.16
CA THR A 9 -2.18 14.51 -16.11
C THR A 9 -3.46 14.08 -15.40
N TYR A 10 -3.34 13.58 -14.17
CA TYR A 10 -4.45 13.07 -13.37
C TYR A 10 -4.38 13.67 -11.97
N GLY A 11 -5.22 14.69 -11.75
CA GLY A 11 -5.32 15.37 -10.46
C GLY A 11 -5.70 14.39 -9.33
N PRO A 12 -5.34 14.68 -8.07
CA PRO A 12 -5.61 13.77 -6.94
C PRO A 12 -7.07 13.36 -6.80
N SER A 13 -8.01 14.17 -7.31
CA SER A 13 -9.46 13.90 -7.34
C SER A 13 -9.87 12.73 -8.23
N THR A 14 -9.02 12.31 -9.19
CA THR A 14 -9.31 11.15 -10.06
C THR A 14 -8.77 9.85 -9.50
N TRP A 15 -8.09 9.89 -8.36
CA TRP A 15 -7.47 8.71 -7.78
C TRP A 15 -8.50 7.94 -6.96
N ASN A 16 -8.53 6.62 -7.11
CA ASN A 16 -9.48 5.75 -6.38
C ASN A 16 -9.36 5.87 -4.84
N VAL A 17 -8.26 6.41 -4.33
CA VAL A 17 -8.02 6.65 -2.89
C VAL A 17 -8.59 7.98 -2.39
N ASN A 18 -8.97 8.90 -3.28
CA ASN A 18 -9.43 10.24 -2.91
C ASN A 18 -10.72 10.16 -2.06
N THR A 19 -11.69 9.38 -2.52
CA THR A 19 -12.96 9.14 -1.81
C THR A 19 -12.77 8.35 -0.51
N ILE A 20 -11.69 7.57 -0.39
CA ILE A 20 -11.38 6.78 0.81
C ILE A 20 -10.74 7.68 1.88
N ALA A 21 -9.85 8.59 1.46
CA ALA A 21 -9.18 9.53 2.35
C ALA A 21 -10.13 10.55 2.99
N GLU A 22 -11.24 10.89 2.33
CA GLU A 22 -12.29 11.75 2.89
C GLU A 22 -13.15 11.02 3.95
N ALA A 23 -13.29 9.70 3.84
CA ALA A 23 -14.18 8.91 4.70
C ALA A 23 -13.44 8.20 5.87
N VAL A 24 -12.15 7.94 5.73
CA VAL A 24 -11.34 7.18 6.69
C VAL A 24 -9.97 7.85 6.83
N ASP A 25 -9.53 8.06 8.07
CA ASP A 25 -8.16 8.49 8.32
C ASP A 25 -7.19 7.36 7.94
N ILE A 26 -6.55 7.48 6.77
CA ILE A 26 -5.59 6.50 6.28
C ILE A 26 -4.29 6.69 7.07
N VAL A 27 -4.22 5.98 8.21
CA VAL A 27 -3.10 6.04 9.17
C VAL A 27 -1.78 5.51 8.58
N ASN A 28 -1.85 4.66 7.54
CA ASN A 28 -0.68 4.13 6.83
C ASN A 28 -0.54 4.77 5.45
N ARG A 29 0.07 5.97 5.40
CA ARG A 29 0.44 6.66 4.14
C ARG A 29 1.71 6.10 3.49
N THR A 30 2.34 5.10 4.08
CA THR A 30 3.56 4.48 3.57
C THR A 30 3.26 3.66 2.33
N ASN A 31 4.15 3.73 1.33
CA ASN A 31 4.09 2.98 0.07
C ASN A 31 4.13 1.44 0.25
N ASN A 32 4.12 0.96 1.49
CA ASN A 32 4.27 -0.43 1.90
C ASN A 32 3.26 -1.38 1.23
N ALA A 33 2.03 -0.93 0.99
CA ALA A 33 1.02 -1.77 0.34
C ALA A 33 1.35 -2.02 -1.13
N LEU A 34 1.70 -0.97 -1.88
CA LEU A 34 2.09 -1.08 -3.29
C LEU A 34 3.44 -1.80 -3.42
N GLU A 35 4.39 -1.51 -2.53
CA GLU A 35 5.69 -2.17 -2.51
C GLU A 35 5.55 -3.66 -2.22
N ARG A 36 4.73 -4.03 -1.22
CA ARG A 36 4.40 -5.43 -0.92
C ARG A 36 3.75 -6.10 -2.12
N PHE A 37 2.78 -5.44 -2.76
CA PHE A 37 2.14 -5.97 -3.97
C PHE A 37 3.16 -6.23 -5.08
N ASN A 38 4.01 -5.24 -5.40
CA ASN A 38 5.04 -5.37 -6.44
C ASN A 38 6.03 -6.49 -6.11
N ARG A 39 6.42 -6.63 -4.84
CA ARG A 39 7.31 -7.71 -4.38
C ARG A 39 6.66 -9.08 -4.55
N THR A 40 5.46 -9.27 -4.02
CA THR A 40 4.71 -10.52 -4.13
C THR A 40 4.34 -10.85 -5.58
N LEU A 41 4.14 -9.84 -6.43
CA LEU A 41 3.94 -10.03 -7.86
C LEU A 41 5.23 -10.54 -8.53
N ASN A 42 6.35 -9.89 -8.27
CA ASN A 42 7.65 -10.29 -8.81
C ASN A 42 8.07 -11.69 -8.35
N GLU A 43 7.83 -12.05 -7.08
CA GLU A 43 8.07 -13.40 -6.53
C GLU A 43 7.27 -14.51 -7.23
N SER A 44 6.17 -14.15 -7.90
CA SER A 44 5.35 -15.14 -8.62
C SER A 44 5.85 -15.45 -10.02
N PHE A 45 6.86 -14.73 -10.51
CA PHE A 45 7.53 -15.04 -11.76
C PHE A 45 8.83 -15.79 -11.48
N THR A 46 9.05 -16.90 -12.19
CA THR A 46 10.28 -17.69 -12.09
C THR A 46 11.45 -17.06 -12.86
N THR A 47 11.16 -16.11 -13.74
CA THR A 47 12.15 -15.39 -14.55
C THR A 47 11.82 -13.89 -14.56
N SER A 48 12.84 -13.05 -14.71
CA SER A 48 12.68 -11.60 -14.87
C SER A 48 11.90 -11.21 -16.13
N HIS A 49 11.86 -12.11 -17.13
CA HIS A 49 11.25 -11.87 -18.44
C HIS A 49 10.35 -13.05 -18.82
N PRO A 50 9.18 -13.20 -18.18
CA PRO A 50 8.24 -14.26 -18.51
C PRO A 50 7.67 -14.07 -19.91
N SER A 51 7.23 -15.17 -20.54
CA SER A 51 6.44 -15.09 -21.77
C SER A 51 5.13 -14.32 -21.52
N LEU A 52 4.56 -13.72 -22.56
CA LEU A 52 3.27 -13.02 -22.42
C LEU A 52 2.16 -13.94 -21.88
N LEU A 53 2.15 -15.21 -22.31
CA LEU A 53 1.18 -16.20 -21.83
C LEU A 53 1.34 -16.45 -20.33
N THR A 54 2.56 -16.69 -19.88
CA THR A 54 2.89 -16.86 -18.45
C THR A 54 2.53 -15.62 -17.65
N PHE A 55 2.83 -14.43 -18.19
CA PHE A 55 2.50 -13.17 -17.55
C PHE A 55 0.98 -13.02 -17.33
N VAL A 56 0.19 -13.22 -18.38
CA VAL A 56 -1.28 -13.12 -18.30
C VAL A 56 -1.87 -14.14 -17.34
N ASP A 57 -1.35 -15.37 -17.34
CA ASP A 57 -1.83 -16.44 -16.47
C ASP A 57 -1.61 -16.14 -14.98
N VAL A 58 -0.42 -15.66 -14.62
CA VAL A 58 -0.08 -15.23 -13.26
C VAL A 58 -0.97 -14.07 -12.81
N ILE A 59 -1.16 -13.07 -13.69
CA ILE A 59 -2.00 -11.90 -13.37
C ILE A 59 -3.45 -12.33 -13.14
N LYS A 60 -4.02 -13.16 -14.02
CA LYS A 60 -5.39 -13.68 -13.84
C LYS A 60 -5.56 -14.42 -12.53
N THR A 61 -4.62 -15.32 -12.21
CA THR A 61 -4.65 -16.10 -10.97
C THR A 61 -4.62 -15.19 -9.75
N LYS A 62 -3.73 -14.18 -9.73
CA LYS A 62 -3.66 -13.21 -8.62
C LYS A 62 -4.92 -12.37 -8.49
N SER A 63 -5.47 -11.90 -9.61
CA SER A 63 -6.72 -11.14 -9.61
C SER A 63 -7.87 -11.96 -9.03
N GLN A 64 -7.99 -13.24 -9.41
CA GLN A 64 -9.02 -14.14 -8.87
C GLN A 64 -8.84 -14.33 -7.36
N ASN A 65 -7.63 -14.68 -6.92
CA ASN A 65 -7.33 -14.85 -5.48
C ASN A 65 -7.67 -13.59 -4.67
N TYR A 66 -7.48 -12.40 -5.24
CA TYR A 66 -7.80 -11.15 -4.56
C TYR A 66 -9.32 -10.92 -4.44
N VAL A 67 -10.08 -11.26 -5.48
CA VAL A 67 -11.55 -11.23 -5.42
C VAL A 67 -12.07 -12.22 -4.38
N ASP A 68 -11.54 -13.44 -4.37
CA ASP A 68 -11.91 -14.47 -3.39
C ASP A 68 -11.57 -14.03 -1.97
N LEU A 69 -10.41 -13.39 -1.76
CA LEU A 69 -10.03 -12.81 -0.49
C LEU A 69 -11.02 -11.75 -0.01
N ILE A 70 -11.45 -10.84 -0.89
CA ILE A 70 -12.44 -9.80 -0.54
C ILE A 70 -13.77 -10.44 -0.14
N GLU A 71 -14.22 -11.45 -0.88
CA GLU A 71 -15.44 -12.18 -0.53
C GLU A 71 -15.27 -12.93 0.80
N ASP A 72 -14.13 -13.56 1.05
CA ASP A 72 -13.88 -14.22 2.33
C ASP A 72 -13.85 -13.23 3.50
N ILE A 73 -13.28 -12.03 3.32
CA ILE A 73 -13.33 -10.95 4.32
C ILE A 73 -14.78 -10.53 4.57
N ARG A 74 -15.55 -10.28 3.50
CA ARG A 74 -16.95 -9.86 3.59
C ARG A 74 -17.82 -10.88 4.33
N HIS A 75 -17.54 -12.16 4.15
CA HIS A 75 -18.26 -13.27 4.79
C HIS A 75 -17.61 -13.73 6.10
N GLN A 76 -16.63 -12.98 6.63
CA GLN A 76 -15.92 -13.30 7.89
C GLN A 76 -15.26 -14.69 7.92
N ARG A 77 -14.88 -15.22 6.75
CA ARG A 77 -14.11 -16.47 6.61
C ARG A 77 -12.61 -16.26 6.79
N GLN A 78 -12.13 -15.03 6.57
CA GLN A 78 -10.74 -14.67 6.88
C GLN A 78 -10.56 -14.35 8.36
N GLN A 79 -9.49 -14.90 8.93
CA GLN A 79 -9.01 -14.49 10.25
C GLN A 79 -7.98 -13.34 10.09
N PRO A 80 -7.99 -12.35 10.99
CA PRO A 80 -6.96 -11.31 11.00
C PRO A 80 -5.57 -11.95 11.13
N PRO A 81 -4.55 -11.42 10.43
CA PRO A 81 -3.17 -11.82 10.67
C PRO A 81 -2.82 -11.59 12.14
N ASP A 82 -2.04 -12.50 12.73
CA ASP A 82 -1.49 -12.29 14.06
C ASP A 82 -0.43 -11.16 13.98
N HIS A 83 -0.82 -9.97 14.39
CA HIS A 83 0.08 -8.83 14.45
C HIS A 83 0.86 -8.92 15.76
N ALA A 84 2.19 -8.89 15.66
CA ALA A 84 3.04 -8.77 16.85
C ALA A 84 2.56 -7.59 17.70
N ASN A 85 2.46 -7.82 19.01
CA ASN A 85 1.96 -6.82 19.96
C ASN A 85 2.81 -5.55 19.79
N LEU A 86 2.17 -4.45 19.38
CA LEU A 86 2.87 -3.18 19.21
C LEU A 86 3.40 -2.80 20.58
N ALA A 87 4.72 -2.86 20.74
CA ALA A 87 5.35 -2.30 21.92
C ALA A 87 4.87 -0.85 22.03
N ARG A 88 4.28 -0.49 23.16
CA ARG A 88 3.90 0.90 23.42
C ARG A 88 5.20 1.70 23.45
N VAL A 89 5.51 2.36 22.33
CA VAL A 89 6.63 3.29 22.27
C VAL A 89 6.19 4.53 23.03
N GLU A 90 6.72 4.70 24.24
CA GLU A 90 6.58 5.98 24.94
C GLU A 90 7.43 7.00 24.21
N VAL A 91 6.78 8.01 23.64
CA VAL A 91 7.48 9.13 23.01
C VAL A 91 8.26 9.85 24.11
N PRO A 92 9.59 9.96 24.02
CA PRO A 92 10.37 10.67 25.01
C PRO A 92 9.91 12.12 25.14
N ASP A 93 9.83 12.65 26.37
CA ASP A 93 9.38 14.03 26.64
C ASP A 93 10.17 15.08 25.86
N ASP A 94 11.44 14.82 25.57
CA ASP A 94 12.31 15.71 24.79
C ASP A 94 11.82 15.92 23.36
N TYR A 95 11.10 14.95 22.79
CA TYR A 95 10.48 15.08 21.46
C TYR A 95 9.31 16.07 21.46
N LEU A 96 8.59 16.19 22.59
CA LEU A 96 7.51 17.15 22.78
C LEU A 96 8.03 18.57 23.03
N ARG A 97 9.31 18.71 23.38
CA ARG A 97 10.00 19.98 23.64
C ARG A 97 10.87 20.45 22.47
N PHE A 98 10.84 19.73 21.34
CA PHE A 98 11.59 20.11 20.16
C PHE A 98 11.01 21.40 19.57
N GLU A 99 11.75 22.50 19.69
CA GLU A 99 11.50 23.71 18.91
C GLU A 99 12.39 23.67 17.65
N PRO A 100 11.82 23.75 16.45
CA PRO A 100 12.62 23.76 15.23
C PRO A 100 13.46 25.04 15.17
N GLU A 101 14.74 24.90 14.87
CA GLU A 101 15.64 26.03 14.66
C GLU A 101 15.05 27.01 13.63
N PRO A 102 15.14 28.33 13.87
CA PRO A 102 14.61 29.32 12.94
C PRO A 102 15.28 29.12 11.58
N THR A 103 14.45 28.95 10.55
CA THR A 103 14.91 28.85 9.17
C THR A 103 15.61 30.16 8.81
N GLN A 104 16.92 30.11 8.57
CA GLN A 104 17.66 31.26 8.05
C GLN A 104 17.25 31.47 6.58
N GLU A 105 16.47 32.53 6.33
CA GLU A 105 16.16 33.06 5.00
C GLU A 105 17.38 33.71 4.34
#